data_AF-A0A1Y1Q2E3-F1
#
_entry.id   AF-A0A1Y1Q2E3-F1
#
_cell.length_a   1.000
_cell.length_b   1.000
_cell.length_c   1.000
_cell.angle_alpha   90.00
_cell.angle_beta   90.00
_cell.angle_gamma   90.00
#
_symmetry.space_group_name_H-M   'P 1'
#
loop_
_entity.id
_entity.type
_entity.pdbx_description
1 polymer ?
#
loop_
_entity_poly.entity_id
_entity_poly.type
_entity_poly.pdbx_seq_one_letter_code
_entity_poly.pdbx_strand_id
1 'polypeptide(L)' 'SLKEELEAINWYNQRVDVCKDKELKAILAHNRDEEKEHASMILEWIRRQDPVFGKELKDYLFTDKPIAH' A
#
# COMPACT_ATOMS: atom_id res chain seq x y z
N SER A 1 -4.56 7.71 -9.05
CA SER A 1 -4.63 7.68 -7.57
C SER A 1 -4.07 6.37 -7.00
N LEU A 2 -4.80 5.23 -6.87
CA LEU A 2 -4.26 4.03 -6.17
C LEU A 2 -2.88 3.54 -6.65
N LYS A 3 -2.67 3.48 -7.96
CA LYS A 3 -1.37 3.09 -8.55
C LYS A 3 -0.24 4.04 -8.13
N GLU A 4 -0.51 5.35 -8.10
CA GLU A 4 0.48 6.38 -7.75
C GLU A 4 0.86 6.26 -6.27
N GLU A 5 -0.10 5.99 -5.37
CA GLU A 5 0.21 5.75 -3.95
C GLU A 5 1.10 4.52 -3.75
N LEU A 6 0.83 3.42 -4.48
CA LEU A 6 1.66 2.22 -4.44
C LEU A 6 3.07 2.46 -5.00
N GLU A 7 3.21 3.29 -6.03
CA GLU A 7 4.51 3.71 -6.56
C GLU A 7 5.27 4.58 -5.55
N ALA A 8 4.58 5.52 -4.88
CA ALA A 8 5.15 6.33 -3.81
C ALA A 8 5.64 5.47 -2.64
N ILE A 9 4.84 4.51 -2.17
CA ILE A 9 5.23 3.54 -1.13
C ILE A 9 6.53 2.83 -1.53
N ASN A 10 6.60 2.31 -2.76
CA ASN A 10 7.78 1.59 -3.24
C ASN A 10 9.01 2.51 -3.29
N TRP A 11 8.88 3.72 -3.85
CA TRP A 11 9.97 4.69 -3.93
C TRP A 11 10.47 5.14 -2.56
N TYR A 12 9.57 5.45 -1.63
CA TYR A 12 9.97 5.80 -0.27
C TYR A 12 10.67 4.63 0.41
N ASN A 13 10.18 3.39 0.25
CA ASN A 13 10.81 2.23 0.86
C ASN A 13 12.24 2.02 0.36
N GLN A 14 12.48 2.14 -0.95
CA GLN A 14 13.83 2.08 -1.53
C GLN A 14 14.74 3.20 -1.00
N ARG A 15 14.21 4.43 -0.90
CA ARG A 15 14.97 5.58 -0.39
C ARG A 15 15.30 5.42 1.09
N VAL A 16 14.36 4.93 1.91
CA VAL A 16 14.58 4.67 3.34
C VAL A 16 15.69 3.65 3.57
N ASP A 17 15.78 2.61 2.74
CA ASP A 17 16.80 1.58 2.85
C ASP A 17 18.22 2.13 2.66
N VAL A 18 18.40 2.98 1.64
CA VAL A 18 19.72 3.56 1.31
C VAL A 18 20.02 4.91 1.97
N CYS A 19 19.05 5.53 2.66
CA CYS A 19 19.21 6.84 3.30
C CYS A 19 20.11 6.75 4.54
N LYS A 20 21.17 7.57 4.55
CA LYS A 20 22.15 7.64 5.65
C LYS A 20 21.84 8.74 6.67
N ASP A 21 21.07 9.76 6.26
CA ASP A 21 20.65 10.85 7.13
C ASP A 21 19.42 10.43 7.96
N LYS A 22 19.52 10.53 9.29
CA LYS A 22 18.47 10.02 10.19
C LYS A 22 17.21 10.88 10.16
N GLU A 23 17.34 12.19 10.00
CA GLU A 23 16.20 13.11 9.97
C GLU A 23 15.40 12.91 8.68
N LEU A 24 16.11 12.86 7.54
CA LEU A 24 15.47 12.58 6.25
C LEU A 24 14.86 11.18 6.23
N LYS A 25 15.53 10.16 6.77
CA LYS A 25 14.99 8.80 6.84
C LYS A 25 13.68 8.73 7.62
N ALA A 26 13.56 9.50 8.71
CA ALA A 26 12.33 9.57 9.49
C ALA A 26 11.18 10.20 8.68
N ILE A 27 11.44 11.28 7.96
CA ILE A 27 10.44 11.94 7.09
C ILE A 27 9.99 10.99 5.98
N LEU A 28 10.93 10.33 5.30
CA LEU A 28 10.60 9.40 4.22
C LEU A 28 9.80 8.19 4.71
N ALA A 29 10.12 7.67 5.90
CA ALA A 29 9.39 6.56 6.50
C ALA A 29 7.98 6.96 6.95
N HIS A 30 7.82 8.16 7.52
CA HIS A 30 6.54 8.73 7.87
C HIS A 30 5.63 8.84 6.64
N ASN A 31 6.10 9.53 5.59
CA ASN A 31 5.31 9.72 4.37
C ASN A 31 4.95 8.38 3.71
N ARG A 32 5.90 7.42 3.66
CA ARG A 32 5.64 6.06 3.16
C ARG A 32 4.44 5.41 3.84
N ASP A 33 4.33 5.60 5.15
CA ASP A 33 3.30 4.95 5.94
C ASP A 33 1.96 5.69 5.82
N GLU A 34 1.94 7.00 5.63
CA GLU A 34 0.74 7.76 5.25
C GLU A 34 0.19 7.34 3.87
N GLU A 35 1.05 7.12 2.87
CA GLU A 35 0.56 6.68 1.54
C GLU A 35 -0.14 5.31 1.59
N LYS A 36 0.17 4.46 2.60
CA LYS A 36 -0.56 3.20 2.81
C LYS A 36 -1.99 3.45 3.26
N GLU A 37 -2.23 4.50 4.04
CA GLU A 37 -3.58 4.94 4.41
C GLU A 37 -4.32 5.42 3.17
N HIS A 38 -3.71 6.31 2.38
CA HIS A 38 -4.31 6.80 1.13
C HIS A 38 -4.65 5.67 0.16
N ALA A 39 -3.72 4.74 -0.06
CA ALA A 39 -3.95 3.55 -0.88
C ALA A 39 -5.13 2.72 -0.35
N SER A 40 -5.22 2.51 0.97
CA SER A 40 -6.30 1.75 1.60
C SER A 40 -7.66 2.43 1.44
N MET A 41 -7.73 3.75 1.58
CA MET A 41 -8.95 4.54 1.38
C MET A 41 -9.47 4.41 -0.06
N ILE A 42 -8.59 4.53 -1.04
CA ILE A 42 -8.97 4.43 -2.46
C ILE A 42 -9.37 2.99 -2.81
N LEU A 43 -8.62 1.99 -2.30
CA LEU A 43 -8.93 0.57 -2.48
C LEU A 43 -10.33 0.23 -1.94
N GLU A 44 -10.70 0.75 -0.77
CA GLU A 44 -12.02 0.57 -0.19
C GLU A 44 -13.12 1.21 -1.04
N TRP A 45 -12.88 2.41 -1.60
CA TRP A 45 -13.84 3.00 -2.52
C TRP A 45 -14.02 2.14 -3.78
N ILE A 46 -12.94 1.64 -4.38
CA ILE A 46 -12.98 0.72 -5.53
C ILE A 46 -13.78 -0.54 -5.18
N ARG A 47 -13.52 -1.16 -4.02
CA ARG A 47 -14.26 -2.34 -3.54
C ARG A 47 -15.77 -2.10 -3.48
N ARG A 48 -16.21 -0.88 -3.15
CA ARG A 48 -17.65 -0.52 -3.10
C ARG A 48 -18.27 -0.34 -4.49
N GLN A 49 -17.48 0.04 -5.49
CA GLN A 49 -17.97 0.31 -6.85
C GLN A 49 -17.82 -0.87 -7.80
N ASP A 50 -16.93 -1.82 -7.52
CA ASP A 50 -16.66 -2.98 -8.36
C ASP A 50 -16.94 -4.30 -7.61
N PRO A 51 -18.07 -4.98 -7.92
CA PRO A 51 -18.43 -6.25 -7.28
C PRO A 51 -17.44 -7.38 -7.54
N VAL A 52 -16.77 -7.40 -8.70
CA VAL A 52 -15.77 -8.42 -9.04
C VAL A 52 -14.53 -8.21 -8.19
N PHE A 53 -14.04 -6.98 -8.13
CA PHE A 53 -12.93 -6.61 -7.25
C PHE A 53 -13.26 -6.93 -5.79
N GLY A 54 -14.49 -6.65 -5.36
CA GLY A 54 -14.96 -6.95 -4.00
C GLY A 54 -15.05 -8.44 -3.68
N LYS A 55 -15.40 -9.30 -4.65
CA LYS A 55 -15.36 -10.76 -4.48
C LYS A 55 -13.92 -11.22 -4.28
N GLU A 56 -13.02 -10.85 -5.19
CA GLU A 56 -11.62 -11.29 -5.11
C GLU A 56 -10.96 -10.82 -3.80
N LEU A 57 -11.16 -9.56 -3.39
CA LEU A 57 -10.61 -9.07 -2.11
C LEU A 57 -11.08 -9.90 -0.91
N LYS A 58 -12.36 -10.32 -0.86
CA LYS A 58 -12.88 -11.16 0.22
C LYS A 58 -12.31 -12.57 0.21
N ASP A 59 -12.03 -13.11 -0.97
CA ASP A 59 -11.49 -14.45 -1.10
C ASP A 59 -10.05 -14.51 -0.57
N TYR A 60 -9.24 -13.45 -0.70
CA TYR A 60 -7.81 -13.48 -0.37
C TYR A 60 -7.41 -12.71 0.89
N LEU A 61 -7.97 -11.52 1.16
CA LEU A 61 -7.52 -10.70 2.27
C LEU A 61 -7.87 -11.32 3.62
N PHE A 62 -6.98 -11.14 4.60
CA PHE A 62 -7.15 -11.61 5.99
C PHE A 62 -7.31 -13.14 6.12
N THR A 63 -6.59 -13.89 5.28
CA THR A 63 -6.57 -15.36 5.33
C THR A 63 -5.13 -15.86 5.54
N ASP A 64 -4.99 -17.04 6.14
CA ASP A 64 -3.69 -17.72 6.34
C ASP A 64 -3.42 -18.82 5.29
N LYS A 65 -4.28 -18.93 4.28
CA LYS A 65 -4.12 -19.94 3.21
C LYS A 65 -2.98 -19.56 2.26
N PRO A 66 -2.32 -20.53 1.61
CA PRO A 66 -1.44 -20.24 0.48
C PRO A 66 -2.16 -19.37 -0.55
N ILE A 67 -1.53 -18.27 -0.97
CA ILE A 67 -2.11 -17.32 -1.93
C ILE A 67 -2.25 -17.97 -3.32
N ALA A 68 -1.29 -18.80 -3.69
CA ALA A 68 -1.29 -19.59 -4.92
C ALA A 68 -0.82 -21.02 -4.62
N HIS A 69 -1.15 -21.95 -5.54
CA HIS A 69 -0.71 -23.35 -5.50
C HIS A 69 0.74 -23.52 -5.93
#